data_AF-A0A7K9A2S0-F1
#
_entry.id   AF-A0A7K9A2S0-F1
#
_cell.length_a   1.000
_cell.length_b   1.000
_cell.length_c   1.000
_cell.angle_alpha   90.00
_cell.angle_beta   90.00
_cell.angle_gamma   90.00
#
_symmetry.space_group_name_H-M   'P 1'
#
loop_
_entity.id
_entity.type
_entity.pdbx_description
1 polymer ?
#
loop_
_entity_poly.entity_id
_entity_poly.type
_entity_poly.pdbx_seq_one_letter_code
_entity_poly.pdbx_strand_id
1 'polypeptide(L)'
;LLALLSPAPSGGFSTCRSLDLEAARRKRIEAVRGQILSKLRLAEPPEDAPQARGALPDDVRALYNSTRELLRQRAQQRPPEDPHDYYAKELLHFPTETP
;
A
#
# COMPACT_ATOMS: atom_id res chain seq x y z
N LEU A 1 -50.51 21.45 -36.87
CA LEU A 1 -49.97 22.16 -35.70
C LEU A 1 -48.86 21.31 -35.10
N LEU A 2 -47.63 21.54 -35.56
CA LEU A 2 -46.41 20.94 -35.02
C LEU A 2 -46.11 21.60 -33.67
N ALA A 3 -46.07 20.82 -32.60
CA ALA A 3 -45.41 21.23 -31.35
C ALA A 3 -44.33 20.20 -31.06
N LEU A 4 -43.11 20.49 -31.54
CA LEU A 4 -41.89 19.79 -31.18
C LEU A 4 -41.65 19.98 -29.68
N LEU A 5 -41.93 18.96 -28.88
CA LEU A 5 -41.48 18.91 -27.49
C LEU A 5 -40.00 18.51 -27.50
N SER A 6 -39.11 19.50 -27.52
CA SER A 6 -37.67 19.30 -27.36
C SER A 6 -37.40 18.83 -25.93
N PRO A 7 -36.82 17.65 -25.69
CA PRO A 7 -36.27 17.34 -24.38
C PRO A 7 -35.04 18.23 -24.19
N ALA A 8 -35.12 19.19 -23.27
CA ALA A 8 -33.93 19.87 -22.80
C ALA A 8 -33.00 18.79 -22.20
N PRO A 9 -31.68 18.78 -22.53
CA PRO A 9 -30.76 17.96 -21.77
C PRO A 9 -30.79 18.50 -20.35
N SER A 10 -31.38 17.74 -19.43
CA SER A 10 -31.14 17.88 -18.00
C SER A 10 -29.68 17.54 -17.77
N GLY A 11 -28.82 18.52 -18.01
CA GLY A 11 -27.43 18.46 -17.63
C GLY A 11 -27.39 18.16 -16.15
N GLY A 12 -27.05 16.93 -15.80
CA GLY A 12 -26.73 16.59 -14.42
C GLY A 12 -25.61 17.53 -14.01
N PHE A 13 -25.92 18.51 -13.17
CA PHE A 13 -24.91 19.33 -12.52
C PHE A 13 -24.14 18.38 -11.62
N SER A 14 -23.06 17.80 -12.17
CA SER A 14 -22.07 17.11 -11.36
C SER A 14 -21.51 18.17 -10.41
N THR A 15 -21.97 18.14 -9.16
CA THR A 15 -21.52 19.00 -8.07
C THR A 15 -20.10 18.68 -7.62
N CYS A 16 -19.45 17.70 -8.26
CA CYS A 16 -18.08 17.33 -8.02
C CYS A 16 -17.13 18.44 -8.49
N ARG A 17 -16.64 19.22 -7.53
CA ARG A 17 -15.53 20.16 -7.68
C ARG A 17 -14.36 19.46 -8.39
N SER A 18 -13.68 20.15 -9.31
CA SER A 18 -12.46 19.65 -9.96
C SER A 18 -11.47 19.16 -8.90
N LEU A 19 -11.12 17.88 -8.93
CA LEU A 19 -10.22 17.26 -7.97
C LEU A 19 -8.77 17.58 -8.34
N ASP A 20 -8.06 18.31 -7.48
CA ASP A 20 -6.61 18.48 -7.62
C ASP A 20 -5.91 17.17 -7.21
N LEU A 21 -5.59 16.36 -8.22
CA LEU A 21 -4.91 15.08 -8.04
C LEU A 21 -3.52 15.23 -7.43
N GLU A 22 -2.83 16.34 -7.66
CA GLU A 22 -1.50 16.59 -7.09
C GLU A 22 -1.61 16.91 -5.60
N ALA A 23 -2.62 17.70 -5.19
CA ALA A 23 -2.92 17.87 -3.77
C ALA A 23 -3.32 16.56 -3.08
N ALA A 24 -4.15 15.73 -3.73
CA ALA A 24 -4.53 14.43 -3.20
C ALA A 24 -3.33 13.48 -3.08
N ARG A 25 -2.45 13.45 -4.09
CA ARG A 25 -1.22 12.66 -4.09
C ARG A 25 -0.28 13.07 -2.95
N ARG A 26 -0.07 14.36 -2.74
CA ARG A 26 0.75 14.88 -1.62
C ARG A 26 0.19 14.44 -0.26
N LYS A 27 -1.12 14.58 -0.05
CA LYS A 27 -1.79 14.08 1.17
C LYS A 27 -1.62 12.58 1.35
N ARG A 28 -1.70 11.81 0.26
CA ARG A 28 -1.51 10.36 0.30
C ARG A 28 -0.08 9.98 0.67
N ILE A 29 0.93 10.70 0.18
CA ILE A 29 2.33 10.48 0.54
C ILE A 29 2.53 10.66 2.04
N GLU A 30 2.01 11.75 2.62
CA GLU A 30 2.12 12.00 4.07
C GLU A 30 1.36 10.97 4.90
N ALA A 31 0.18 10.55 4.45
CA ALA A 31 -0.58 9.49 5.10
C ALA A 31 0.18 8.14 5.09
N VAL A 32 0.77 7.77 3.95
CA VAL A 32 1.56 6.54 3.82
C VAL A 32 2.83 6.61 4.65
N ARG A 33 3.49 7.78 4.72
CA ARG A 33 4.66 8.01 5.58
C ARG A 33 4.31 7.70 7.04
N GLY A 34 3.25 8.31 7.56
CA GLY A 34 2.78 8.05 8.93
C GLY A 34 2.36 6.59 9.14
N GLN A 35 1.71 5.98 8.15
CA GLN A 35 1.31 4.58 8.22
C GLN A 35 2.52 3.63 8.35
N ILE A 36 3.58 3.84 7.57
CA ILE A 36 4.79 3.01 7.64
C ILE A 36 5.45 3.15 9.02
N LEU A 37 5.63 4.38 9.50
CA LEU A 37 6.24 4.64 10.81
C LEU A 37 5.42 4.02 11.96
N SER A 38 4.10 4.19 11.94
CA SER A 38 3.21 3.57 12.93
C SER A 38 3.26 2.04 12.91
N LYS A 39 3.29 1.43 11.71
CA LYS A 39 3.41 -0.03 11.59
C LYS A 39 4.75 -0.55 12.14
N LEU A 40 5.83 0.19 11.95
CA LEU A 40 7.17 -0.14 12.44
C LEU A 40 7.43 0.31 13.89
N ARG A 41 6.47 1.00 14.53
CA ARG A 41 6.61 1.59 15.87
C ARG A 41 7.78 2.57 15.98
N LEU A 42 8.02 3.33 14.93
CA LEU A 42 9.05 4.37 14.88
C LEU A 42 8.38 5.74 14.98
N ALA A 43 8.91 6.62 15.82
CA ALA A 43 8.45 8.01 15.90
C ALA A 43 8.94 8.83 14.69
N GLU A 44 10.14 8.52 14.22
CA GLU A 44 10.82 9.19 13.12
C GLU A 44 11.64 8.19 12.29
N PRO A 45 12.02 8.53 11.05
CA PRO A 45 12.91 7.69 10.25
C PRO A 45 14.26 7.49 10.96
N PRO A 46 14.84 6.27 10.93
CA PRO A 46 16.13 6.00 11.56
C PRO A 46 17.25 6.79 10.86
N GLU A 47 18.12 7.44 11.64
CA GLU A 47 19.23 8.27 11.13
C GLU A 47 20.26 7.43 10.35
N ASP A 48 20.53 6.21 10.81
CA ASP A 48 21.50 5.29 10.23
C ASP A 48 20.88 4.38 9.16
N ALA A 49 19.95 4.87 8.34
CA ALA A 49 19.54 4.11 7.16
C ALA A 49 20.81 3.82 6.35
N PRO A 50 21.31 2.56 6.31
CA PRO A 50 22.60 2.29 5.72
C PRO A 50 22.46 2.70 4.26
N GLN A 51 23.25 3.68 3.83
CA GLN A 51 23.50 3.88 2.41
C GLN A 51 23.93 2.49 1.92
N ALA A 52 23.10 1.82 1.13
CA ALA A 52 23.28 0.42 0.79
C ALA A 52 24.56 0.26 -0.04
N ARG A 53 25.71 0.19 0.64
CA ARG A 53 27.03 0.04 0.04
C ARG A 53 27.25 -1.45 -0.15
N GLY A 54 26.57 -2.03 -1.14
CA GLY A 54 26.74 -3.42 -1.53
C GLY A 54 25.44 -4.18 -1.73
N ALA A 55 25.58 -5.41 -2.22
CA ALA A 55 24.46 -6.34 -2.37
C ALA A 55 24.00 -6.84 -0.99
N LEU A 56 22.69 -7.03 -0.83
CA LEU A 56 22.12 -7.70 0.34
C LEU A 56 22.62 -9.15 0.43
N PRO A 57 22.81 -9.71 1.65
CA PRO A 57 23.07 -11.12 1.83
C PRO A 57 21.99 -11.99 1.15
N ASP A 58 22.40 -13.13 0.59
CA ASP A 58 21.48 -13.96 -0.18
C ASP A 58 20.36 -14.57 0.64
N ASP A 59 20.59 -14.86 1.92
CA ASP A 59 19.55 -15.33 2.84
C ASP A 59 18.44 -14.30 3.05
N VAL A 60 18.81 -13.03 3.20
CA VAL A 60 17.85 -11.91 3.33
C VAL A 60 17.06 -11.75 2.04
N ARG A 61 17.74 -11.86 0.89
CA ARG A 61 17.11 -11.79 -0.43
C ARG A 61 16.14 -12.95 -0.64
N ALA A 62 16.51 -14.16 -0.25
CA ALA A 62 15.69 -15.36 -0.35
C ALA A 62 14.44 -15.24 0.53
N LEU A 63 14.60 -14.81 1.80
CA LEU A 63 13.50 -14.56 2.73
C LEU A 63 12.52 -13.50 2.20
N TYR A 64 13.03 -12.39 1.67
CA TYR A 64 12.19 -11.36 1.07
C TYR A 64 11.41 -11.91 -0.14
N ASN A 65 12.07 -12.63 -1.03
CA ASN A 65 11.44 -13.18 -2.24
C ASN A 65 10.37 -14.23 -1.91
N SER A 66 10.62 -15.12 -0.96
CA SER A 66 9.64 -16.12 -0.53
C SER A 66 8.41 -15.47 0.11
N THR A 67 8.62 -14.47 0.96
CA THR A 67 7.55 -13.69 1.59
C THR A 67 6.72 -12.95 0.55
N ARG A 68 7.37 -12.31 -0.42
CA ARG A 68 6.68 -11.59 -1.50
C ARG A 68 5.80 -12.53 -2.31
N GLU A 69 6.29 -13.73 -2.63
CA GLU A 69 5.52 -14.73 -3.37
C GLU A 69 4.31 -15.23 -2.56
N LEU A 70 4.52 -15.57 -1.29
CA LEU A 70 3.44 -15.97 -0.37
C LEU A 70 2.33 -14.89 -0.27
N LEU A 71 2.72 -13.62 -0.15
CA LEU A 71 1.77 -12.51 -0.07
C LEU A 71 1.00 -12.32 -1.38
N ARG A 72 1.64 -12.52 -2.54
CA ARG A 72 0.94 -12.49 -3.84
C ARG A 72 -0.11 -13.59 -3.95
N GLN A 73 0.20 -14.80 -3.47
CA GLN A 73 -0.74 -15.91 -3.45
C GLN A 73 -1.93 -15.64 -2.51
N ARG A 74 -1.67 -15.11 -1.30
CA ARG A 74 -2.73 -14.74 -0.35
C ARG A 74 -3.61 -13.59 -0.85
N ALA A 75 -3.05 -12.61 -1.55
CA ALA A 75 -3.81 -11.49 -2.09
C ALA A 75 -4.91 -11.95 -3.07
N GLN A 76 -4.70 -13.07 -3.78
CA GLN A 76 -5.72 -13.67 -4.65
C GLN A 76 -6.93 -14.20 -3.86
N GLN A 77 -6.73 -14.58 -2.59
CA GLN A 77 -7.75 -15.17 -1.73
C GLN A 77 -8.54 -14.13 -0.93
N ARG A 78 -8.14 -12.84 -0.96
CA ARG A 78 -8.75 -11.72 -0.20
C ARG A 78 -9.21 -12.10 1.22
N PRO A 79 -8.34 -12.64 2.08
CA PRO A 79 -8.71 -12.91 3.45
C PRO A 79 -9.09 -11.59 4.17
N PRO A 80 -10.04 -11.63 5.11
CA PRO A 80 -10.35 -10.46 5.93
C PRO A 80 -9.10 -10.01 6.70
N GLU A 81 -8.88 -8.69 6.79
CA GLU A 81 -7.82 -8.15 7.63
C GLU A 81 -8.12 -8.47 9.09
N ASP A 82 -7.19 -9.13 9.77
CA ASP A 82 -7.27 -9.36 11.21
C ASP A 82 -7.02 -8.03 11.94
N PRO A 83 -7.95 -7.57 12.80
CA PRO A 83 -7.76 -6.36 13.61
C PRO A 83 -6.48 -6.36 14.45
N HIS A 84 -5.94 -7.54 14.79
CA HIS A 84 -4.71 -7.68 15.57
C HIS A 84 -3.42 -7.55 14.73
N ASP A 85 -3.50 -7.56 13.40
CA ASP A 85 -2.36 -7.53 12.48
C ASP A 85 -1.94 -6.11 12.03
N TYR A 86 -2.24 -5.11 12.87
CA TYR A 86 -1.90 -3.72 12.54
C TYR A 86 -0.39 -3.49 12.43
N TYR A 87 0.40 -3.98 13.39
CA TYR A 87 1.85 -3.77 13.45
C TYR A 87 2.64 -4.71 12.54
N ALA A 88 3.82 -4.27 12.12
CA ALA A 88 4.75 -5.10 11.38
C ALA A 88 5.19 -6.32 12.23
N LYS A 89 5.40 -7.45 11.55
CA LYS A 89 5.91 -8.69 12.15
C LYS A 89 7.32 -8.92 11.65
N GLU A 90 8.21 -9.29 12.56
CA GLU A 90 9.56 -9.73 12.20
C GLU A 90 9.49 -11.13 11.56
N LEU A 91 10.28 -11.33 10.52
CA LEU A 91 10.33 -12.59 9.78
C LEU A 91 11.71 -13.22 9.96
N LEU A 92 11.70 -14.48 10.39
CA LEU A 92 12.89 -15.29 10.60
C LEU A 92 12.78 -16.54 9.72
N HIS A 93 13.89 -16.93 9.09
CA HIS A 93 14.00 -18.17 8.35
C HIS A 93 14.87 -19.14 9.13
N PHE A 94 14.31 -20.29 9.48
CA PHE A 94 15.05 -21.38 10.13
C PHE A 94 15.38 -22.44 9.07
N PRO A 95 16.67 -22.77 8.86
CA PRO A 95 17.02 -23.86 7.96
C PRO A 95 16.40 -25.14 8.51
N THR A 96 15.59 -25.83 7.70
CA THR A 96 15.07 -27.15 8.04
C THR A 96 16.24 -28.13 8.02
N GLU A 97 16.68 -28.63 9.18
CA GLU A 97 17.57 -29.80 9.24
C GLU A 97 16.88 -30.96 8.51
N THR A 98 17.49 -31.39 7.41
CA THR A 98 17.20 -32.69 6.78
C THR A 98 17.56 -33.79 7.78
N PRO A 99 16.64 -34.72 8.10
CA PRO A 99 16.93 -35.87 8.95
C PRO A 99 17.90 -36.85 8.28
#